data_AF-A0A8H2VHU6-F1
#
_entry.id   AF-A0A8H2VHU6-F1
#
_cell.length_a   1.000
_cell.length_b   1.000
_cell.length_c   1.000
_cell.angle_alpha   90.00
_cell.angle_beta   90.00
_cell.angle_gamma   90.00
#
_symmetry.space_group_name_H-M   'P 1'
#
loop_
_entity.id
_entity.type
_entity.pdbx_description
1 polymer ?
#
loop_
_entity_poly.entity_id
_entity_poly.type
_entity_poly.pdbx_seq_one_letter_code
_entity_poly.pdbx_strand_id
1 'polypeptide(L)'
;MSNQLEETAVQDNNPVGTQPTDNATPTTESIAALQNELGTAEQQVASIIESFIELGVSVYDFPDTPEATQGMITNLKRNVERLFKLNQRSNDPESALNSINIPLEVIQYIEDGRNPDIYTREFVEAIRRSNQYQRAKMHALKQLRDSLAEKIIEEFPDLESNVQNIVERTNEK
;
A
#
# COMPACT_ATOMS: atom_id res chain seq x y z
N MET A 1 67.86 -15.17 -4.21
CA MET A 1 67.79 -13.69 -4.26
C MET A 1 66.38 -13.37 -4.78
N SER A 2 65.43 -13.10 -3.89
CA SER A 2 65.16 -11.81 -3.26
C SER A 2 64.13 -10.99 -4.06
N ASN A 3 62.98 -10.78 -3.42
CA ASN A 3 62.01 -9.65 -3.50
C ASN A 3 61.31 -9.37 -4.85
N GLN A 4 59.97 -9.37 -4.97
CA GLN A 4 58.96 -8.48 -4.36
C GLN A 4 59.25 -7.02 -4.75
N LEU A 5 58.47 -6.32 -5.59
CA LEU A 5 57.07 -5.84 -5.52
C LEU A 5 56.61 -5.57 -6.98
N GLU A 6 55.33 -5.63 -7.36
CA GLU A 6 54.40 -4.50 -7.22
C GLU A 6 52.95 -4.95 -7.43
N GLU A 7 52.11 -4.41 -6.57
CA GLU A 7 50.68 -4.59 -6.38
C GLU A 7 49.91 -3.73 -7.40
N THR A 8 49.01 -4.32 -8.18
CA THR A 8 47.93 -3.55 -8.84
C THR A 8 46.61 -4.28 -8.65
N ALA A 9 45.67 -3.55 -8.06
CA ALA A 9 44.39 -4.01 -7.57
C ALA A 9 43.54 -4.66 -8.68
N VAL A 10 43.09 -5.89 -8.41
CA VAL A 10 42.03 -6.53 -9.19
C VAL A 10 40.72 -5.88 -8.77
N GLN A 11 40.10 -5.21 -9.73
CA GLN A 11 38.83 -4.52 -9.60
C GLN A 11 37.72 -5.57 -9.43
N ASP A 12 37.14 -5.61 -8.23
CA ASP A 12 36.05 -6.49 -7.84
C ASP A 12 34.75 -6.05 -8.54
N ASN A 13 34.53 -6.57 -9.74
CA ASN A 13 33.27 -6.44 -10.47
C ASN A 13 32.34 -7.58 -10.03
N ASN A 14 31.53 -7.33 -9.01
CA ASN A 14 30.34 -8.14 -8.74
C ASN A 14 29.12 -7.20 -8.72
N PRO A 15 28.08 -7.44 -9.55
CA PRO A 15 26.94 -6.54 -9.62
C PRO A 15 26.15 -6.60 -8.31
N VAL A 16 26.04 -5.44 -7.66
CA VAL A 16 25.12 -5.17 -6.56
C VAL A 16 23.73 -5.67 -6.97
N GLY A 17 23.17 -6.53 -6.12
CA GLY A 17 21.84 -7.08 -6.29
C GLY A 17 20.83 -5.99 -6.59
N THR A 18 20.03 -6.24 -7.62
CA THR A 18 18.83 -5.49 -7.97
C THR A 18 17.95 -5.33 -6.72
N GLN A 19 17.96 -4.12 -6.16
CA GLN A 19 16.88 -3.67 -5.29
C GLN A 19 15.55 -3.83 -6.06
N PRO A 20 14.48 -4.33 -5.43
CA PRO A 20 13.15 -4.08 -5.97
C PRO A 20 12.96 -2.56 -5.97
N THR A 21 12.72 -2.04 -7.16
CA THR A 21 12.43 -0.65 -7.50
C THR A 21 11.23 -0.11 -6.72
N ASP A 22 11.33 1.18 -6.39
CA ASP A 22 10.25 2.10 -6.05
C ASP A 22 9.39 1.79 -4.82
N ASN A 23 9.90 2.22 -3.66
CA ASN A 23 9.06 2.87 -2.65
C ASN A 23 9.85 4.02 -2.06
N ALA A 24 9.97 5.10 -2.84
CA ALA A 24 10.42 6.38 -2.30
C ALA A 24 9.45 6.80 -1.20
N THR A 25 9.96 6.97 0.02
CA THR A 25 9.18 7.63 1.07
C THR A 25 8.76 9.00 0.53
N PRO A 26 7.46 9.32 0.44
CA PRO A 26 7.03 10.57 -0.15
C PRO A 26 7.66 11.71 0.65
N THR A 27 8.36 12.60 -0.04
CA THR A 27 8.92 13.82 0.57
C THR A 27 7.79 14.61 1.22
N THR A 28 8.06 15.28 2.34
CA THR A 28 7.06 16.06 3.10
C THR A 28 6.27 17.03 2.20
N GLU A 29 6.91 17.59 1.18
CA GLU A 29 6.28 18.45 0.18
C GLU A 29 5.27 17.72 -0.72
N SER A 30 5.56 16.46 -1.11
CA SER A 30 4.66 15.62 -1.90
C SER A 30 3.39 15.26 -1.11
N ILE A 31 3.52 14.95 0.19
CA ILE A 31 2.37 14.66 1.06
C ILE A 31 1.47 15.89 1.21
N ALA A 32 2.06 17.09 1.35
CA ALA A 32 1.29 18.33 1.46
C ALA A 32 0.51 18.66 0.18
N ALA A 33 1.12 18.45 -0.99
CA ALA A 33 0.45 18.61 -2.28
C ALA A 33 -0.74 17.64 -2.44
N LEU A 34 -0.54 16.37 -2.09
CA LEU A 34 -1.58 15.35 -2.06
C LEU A 34 -2.77 15.74 -1.17
N GLN A 35 -2.49 16.21 0.05
CA GLN A 35 -3.53 16.62 1.00
C GLN A 35 -4.34 17.81 0.49
N ASN A 36 -3.69 18.79 -0.14
CA ASN A 36 -4.39 19.94 -0.72
C ASN A 36 -5.28 19.55 -1.90
N GLU A 37 -4.79 18.69 -2.80
CA GLU A 37 -5.60 18.19 -3.91
C GLU A 37 -6.79 17.36 -3.43
N LEU A 38 -6.56 16.47 -2.46
CA LEU A 38 -7.61 15.64 -1.85
C LEU A 38 -8.67 16.51 -1.17
N GLY A 39 -8.27 17.49 -0.36
CA GLY A 39 -9.20 18.41 0.31
C GLY A 39 -10.00 19.24 -0.70
N THR A 40 -9.40 19.64 -1.81
CA THR A 40 -10.14 20.34 -2.87
C THR A 40 -11.15 19.42 -3.55
N ALA A 41 -10.79 18.16 -3.82
CA ALA A 41 -11.69 17.19 -4.43
C ALA A 41 -12.86 16.86 -3.48
N GLU A 42 -12.59 16.69 -2.18
CA GLU A 42 -13.60 16.49 -1.14
C GLU A 42 -14.61 17.64 -1.11
N GLN A 43 -14.14 18.89 -1.09
CA GLN A 43 -15.01 20.08 -1.12
C GLN A 43 -15.87 20.13 -2.39
N GLN A 44 -15.30 19.76 -3.54
CA GLN A 44 -16.04 19.71 -4.80
C GLN A 44 -17.14 18.64 -4.78
N VAL A 45 -16.84 17.44 -4.26
CA VAL A 45 -17.82 16.36 -4.08
C VAL A 45 -18.94 16.81 -3.13
N ALA A 46 -18.59 17.38 -1.98
CA ALA A 46 -19.56 17.88 -1.00
C ALA A 46 -20.48 18.94 -1.60
N SER A 47 -19.94 19.91 -2.34
CA SER A 47 -20.74 20.95 -3.01
C SER A 47 -21.65 20.39 -4.10
N ILE A 48 -21.24 19.33 -4.80
CA ILE A 48 -22.10 18.66 -5.78
C ILE A 48 -23.25 17.93 -5.08
N ILE A 49 -22.97 17.21 -3.98
CA ILE A 49 -23.98 16.52 -3.18
C ILE A 49 -25.02 17.52 -2.63
N GLU A 50 -24.55 18.63 -2.04
CA GLU A 50 -25.43 19.69 -1.53
C GLU A 50 -26.31 20.26 -2.64
N SER A 51 -25.74 20.54 -3.81
CA SER A 51 -26.51 21.04 -4.94
C SER A 51 -27.55 20.04 -5.47
N PHE A 52 -27.31 18.73 -5.35
CA PHE A 52 -28.32 17.72 -5.66
C PHE A 52 -29.43 17.65 -4.60
N ILE A 53 -29.10 17.86 -3.32
CA ILE A 53 -30.09 17.95 -2.24
C ILE A 53 -31.00 19.17 -2.45
N GLU A 54 -30.42 20.35 -2.70
CA GLU A 54 -31.15 21.58 -3.01
C GLU A 54 -32.04 21.40 -4.25
N LEU A 55 -31.52 20.77 -5.30
CA LEU A 55 -32.29 20.43 -6.48
C LEU A 55 -33.49 19.55 -6.11
N GLY A 56 -33.27 18.50 -5.32
CA GLY A 56 -34.32 17.59 -4.83
C GLY A 56 -35.46 18.31 -4.10
N VAL A 57 -35.12 19.24 -3.21
CA VAL A 57 -36.12 20.08 -2.50
C VAL A 57 -36.84 21.01 -3.47
N SER A 58 -36.11 21.64 -4.39
CA SER A 58 -36.70 22.53 -5.41
C SER A 58 -37.71 21.82 -6.32
N VAL A 59 -37.45 20.55 -6.68
CA VAL A 59 -38.40 19.72 -7.45
C VAL A 59 -39.70 19.51 -6.68
N TYR A 60 -39.58 19.28 -5.37
CA TYR A 60 -40.70 18.95 -4.50
C TYR A 60 -41.58 20.16 -4.20
N ASP A 61 -40.98 21.33 -3.95
CA ASP A 61 -41.69 22.54 -3.51
C ASP A 61 -42.37 23.32 -4.64
N PHE A 62 -41.85 23.24 -5.88
CA PHE A 62 -42.36 24.01 -7.02
C PHE A 62 -42.71 23.15 -8.24
N PRO A 63 -43.59 22.14 -8.11
CA PRO A 63 -44.06 21.40 -9.27
C PRO A 63 -44.82 22.32 -10.23
N ASP A 64 -44.63 22.09 -11.53
CA ASP A 64 -45.49 22.58 -12.63
C ASP A 64 -45.40 24.06 -13.02
N THR A 65 -44.38 24.82 -12.58
CA THR A 65 -44.11 26.14 -13.19
C THR A 65 -43.05 26.05 -14.30
N PRO A 66 -43.27 26.69 -15.48
CA PRO A 66 -42.30 26.70 -16.58
C PRO A 66 -40.94 27.28 -16.17
N GLU A 67 -40.95 28.34 -15.35
CA GLU A 67 -39.76 29.02 -14.87
C GLU A 67 -38.94 28.15 -13.90
N ALA A 68 -39.60 27.47 -12.95
CA ALA A 68 -38.89 26.55 -12.03
C ALA A 68 -38.34 25.33 -12.77
N THR A 69 -39.08 24.80 -13.74
CA THR A 69 -38.63 23.68 -14.59
C THR A 69 -37.36 24.06 -15.37
N GLN A 70 -37.34 25.27 -15.95
CA GLN A 70 -36.17 25.76 -16.67
C GLN A 70 -34.96 25.98 -15.73
N GLY A 71 -35.20 26.50 -14.52
CA GLY A 71 -34.19 26.65 -13.47
C GLY A 71 -33.61 25.30 -13.03
N MET A 72 -34.46 24.30 -12.81
CA MET A 72 -34.07 22.92 -12.48
C MET A 72 -33.17 22.30 -13.56
N ILE A 73 -33.58 22.38 -14.83
CA ILE A 73 -32.80 21.82 -15.95
C ILE A 73 -31.43 22.49 -16.02
N THR A 74 -31.37 23.80 -15.76
CA THR A 74 -30.11 24.56 -15.74
C THR A 74 -29.21 24.10 -14.59
N ASN A 75 -29.75 23.93 -13.38
CA ASN A 75 -29.02 23.42 -12.22
C ASN A 75 -28.53 21.98 -12.44
N LEU A 76 -29.37 21.11 -12.99
CA LEU A 76 -28.99 19.74 -13.33
C LEU A 76 -27.83 19.71 -14.33
N LYS A 77 -27.91 20.47 -15.42
CA LYS A 77 -26.81 20.58 -16.40
C LYS A 77 -25.52 21.05 -15.75
N ARG A 78 -25.60 22.06 -14.89
CA ARG A 78 -24.45 22.58 -14.13
C ARG A 78 -23.86 21.52 -13.20
N ASN A 79 -24.68 20.70 -12.54
CA ASN A 79 -24.19 19.62 -11.67
C ASN A 79 -23.53 18.49 -12.47
N VAL A 80 -24.08 18.13 -13.62
CA VAL A 80 -23.44 17.17 -14.54
C VAL A 80 -22.10 17.70 -15.06
N GLU A 81 -22.02 18.99 -15.42
CA GLU A 81 -20.76 19.60 -15.85
C GLU A 81 -19.72 19.62 -14.72
N ARG A 82 -20.15 19.88 -13.48
CA ARG A 82 -19.27 19.80 -12.30
C ARG A 82 -18.75 18.39 -12.06
N LEU A 83 -19.59 17.37 -12.18
CA LEU A 83 -19.17 15.95 -12.10
C LEU A 83 -18.16 15.59 -13.19
N PHE A 84 -18.40 16.03 -14.42
CA PHE A 84 -17.48 15.81 -15.53
C PHE A 84 -16.11 16.44 -15.27
N LYS A 85 -16.08 17.72 -14.85
CA LYS A 85 -14.83 18.42 -14.51
C LYS A 85 -14.10 17.79 -13.34
N LEU A 86 -14.85 17.33 -12.31
CA LEU A 86 -14.28 16.59 -11.19
C LEU A 86 -13.59 15.31 -11.68
N ASN A 87 -14.30 14.50 -12.48
CA ASN A 87 -13.74 13.27 -13.02
C ASN A 87 -12.49 13.52 -13.89
N GLN A 88 -12.52 14.56 -14.73
CA GLN A 88 -11.37 14.93 -15.56
C GLN A 88 -10.15 15.31 -14.70
N ARG A 89 -10.35 16.11 -13.66
CA ARG A 89 -9.27 16.56 -12.77
C ARG A 89 -8.73 15.42 -11.91
N SER A 90 -9.60 14.55 -11.39
CA SER A 90 -9.19 13.41 -10.57
C SER A 90 -8.39 12.36 -11.35
N ASN A 91 -8.56 12.29 -12.68
CA ASN A 91 -7.82 11.39 -13.55
C ASN A 91 -6.69 12.08 -14.33
N ASP A 92 -6.35 13.33 -14.02
CA ASP A 92 -5.27 14.07 -14.67
C ASP A 92 -3.91 13.39 -14.39
N PRO A 93 -3.15 12.91 -15.39
CA PRO A 93 -1.88 12.22 -15.18
C PRO A 93 -0.86 12.98 -14.31
N GLU A 94 -0.94 14.32 -14.30
CA GLU A 94 -0.06 15.18 -13.51
C GLU A 94 -0.58 15.42 -12.08
N SER A 95 -1.81 14.97 -11.77
CA SER A 95 -2.38 15.08 -10.42
C SER A 95 -1.65 14.15 -9.47
N ALA A 96 -1.39 14.66 -8.26
CA ALA A 96 -0.83 13.86 -7.20
C ALA A 96 -1.75 12.67 -6.84
N LEU A 97 -3.06 12.78 -7.05
CA LEU A 97 -4.04 11.72 -6.73
C LEU A 97 -3.81 10.42 -7.53
N ASN A 98 -3.25 10.50 -8.73
CA ASN A 98 -2.94 9.32 -9.55
C ASN A 98 -1.82 8.44 -8.95
N SER A 99 -1.05 8.98 -8.00
CA SER A 99 -0.04 8.19 -7.28
C SER A 99 -0.63 7.25 -6.21
N ILE A 100 -1.94 7.38 -5.92
CA ILE A 100 -2.60 6.58 -4.90
C ILE A 100 -3.28 5.36 -5.54
N ASN A 101 -2.84 4.17 -5.13
CA ASN A 101 -3.49 2.91 -5.48
C ASN A 101 -4.50 2.53 -4.39
N ILE A 102 -5.74 2.30 -4.80
CA ILE A 102 -6.81 1.84 -3.91
C ILE A 102 -7.04 0.34 -4.14
N PRO A 103 -6.95 -0.52 -3.11
CA PRO A 103 -7.28 -1.93 -3.23
C PRO A 103 -8.74 -2.14 -3.65
N LEU A 104 -8.99 -3.14 -4.50
CA LEU A 104 -10.35 -3.44 -5.01
C LEU A 104 -11.30 -3.80 -3.86
N GLU A 105 -10.80 -4.45 -2.83
CA GLU A 105 -11.58 -4.83 -1.65
C GLU A 105 -12.12 -3.59 -0.93
N VAL A 106 -11.38 -2.47 -0.91
CA VAL A 106 -11.86 -1.21 -0.33
C VAL A 106 -13.05 -0.67 -1.12
N ILE A 107 -13.02 -0.80 -2.45
CA ILE A 107 -14.15 -0.41 -3.33
C ILE A 107 -15.37 -1.27 -3.01
N GLN A 108 -15.20 -2.58 -2.85
CA GLN A 108 -16.30 -3.48 -2.48
C GLN A 108 -16.92 -3.12 -1.13
N TYR A 109 -16.10 -2.72 -0.14
CA TYR A 109 -16.61 -2.24 1.15
C TYR A 109 -17.51 -1.01 0.98
N ILE A 110 -17.15 -0.07 0.10
CA ILE A 110 -17.95 1.12 -0.20
C ILE A 110 -19.26 0.73 -0.89
N GLU A 111 -19.23 -0.16 -1.88
CA GLU A 111 -20.42 -0.64 -2.59
C GLU A 111 -21.41 -1.34 -1.66
N ASP A 112 -20.91 -2.11 -0.69
CA ASP A 112 -21.72 -2.80 0.33
C ASP A 112 -22.21 -1.87 1.46
N GLY A 113 -21.83 -0.58 1.44
CA GLY A 113 -22.16 0.38 2.50
C GLY A 113 -21.43 0.14 3.82
N ARG A 114 -20.30 -0.57 3.81
CA ARG A 114 -19.45 -0.81 4.97
C ARG A 114 -18.39 0.28 5.12
N ASN A 115 -17.95 0.52 6.36
CA ASN A 115 -16.84 1.45 6.60
C ASN A 115 -15.51 0.85 6.08
N PRO A 116 -14.81 1.50 5.12
CA PRO A 116 -13.51 1.03 4.61
C PRO A 116 -12.40 0.95 5.67
N ASP A 117 -12.52 1.66 6.80
CA ASP A 117 -11.55 1.54 7.91
C ASP A 117 -11.50 0.12 8.50
N ILE A 118 -12.59 -0.63 8.38
CA ILE A 118 -12.65 -2.02 8.83
C ILE A 118 -11.68 -2.88 8.01
N TYR A 119 -11.61 -2.69 6.69
CA TYR A 119 -10.64 -3.38 5.84
C TYR A 119 -9.21 -3.10 6.29
N THR A 120 -8.88 -1.82 6.51
CA THR A 120 -7.54 -1.43 6.97
C THR A 120 -7.18 -2.09 8.30
N ARG A 121 -8.13 -2.13 9.25
CA ARG A 121 -7.95 -2.81 10.53
C ARG A 121 -7.72 -4.31 10.33
N GLU A 122 -8.58 -4.99 9.57
CA GLU A 122 -8.47 -6.42 9.30
C GLU A 122 -7.15 -6.78 8.60
N PHE A 123 -6.70 -5.94 7.67
CA PHE A 123 -5.44 -6.10 6.97
C PHE A 123 -4.24 -6.02 7.92
N VAL A 124 -4.20 -5.01 8.79
CA VAL A 124 -3.14 -4.87 9.81
C VAL A 124 -3.15 -6.05 10.78
N GLU A 125 -4.33 -6.49 11.22
CA GLU A 125 -4.48 -7.65 12.10
C GLU A 125 -4.02 -8.95 11.42
N ALA A 126 -4.35 -9.14 10.14
CA ALA A 126 -3.92 -10.29 9.35
C ALA A 126 -2.39 -10.31 9.19
N ILE A 127 -1.78 -9.17 8.88
CA ILE A 127 -0.30 -9.05 8.81
C ILE A 127 0.33 -9.39 10.15
N ARG A 128 -0.21 -8.84 11.25
CA ARG A 128 0.31 -9.11 12.60
C ARG A 128 0.25 -10.60 12.91
N ARG A 129 -0.89 -11.25 12.64
CA ARG A 129 -1.10 -12.69 12.86
C ARG A 129 -0.15 -13.52 11.99
N SER A 130 -0.01 -13.17 10.72
CA SER A 130 0.90 -13.84 9.78
C SER A 130 2.36 -13.74 10.25
N ASN A 131 2.81 -12.55 10.63
CA ASN A 131 4.16 -12.33 11.13
C ASN A 131 4.45 -13.10 12.43
N GLN A 132 3.50 -13.13 13.37
CA GLN A 132 3.64 -13.93 14.59
C GLN A 132 3.71 -15.42 14.28
N TYR A 133 2.84 -15.90 13.40
CA TYR A 133 2.81 -17.29 12.97
C TYR A 133 4.12 -17.70 12.28
N GLN A 134 4.64 -16.87 11.38
CA GLN A 134 5.92 -17.12 10.70
C GLN A 134 7.08 -17.15 11.70
N ARG A 135 7.14 -16.19 12.64
CA ARG A 135 8.17 -16.19 13.71
C ARG A 135 8.10 -17.44 14.58
N ALA A 136 6.90 -17.86 14.99
CA ALA A 136 6.71 -19.08 15.76
C ALA A 136 7.16 -20.32 14.96
N LYS A 137 6.86 -20.37 13.66
CA LYS A 137 7.30 -21.45 12.77
C LYS A 137 8.83 -21.49 12.65
N MET A 138 9.49 -20.34 12.45
CA MET A 138 10.95 -20.26 12.39
C MET A 138 11.58 -20.72 13.71
N HIS A 139 11.03 -20.29 14.84
CA HIS A 139 11.49 -20.72 16.17
C HIS A 139 11.33 -22.23 16.39
N ALA A 140 10.18 -22.80 16.02
CA ALA A 140 9.94 -24.24 16.14
C ALA A 140 10.90 -25.05 15.25
N LEU A 141 11.17 -24.59 14.02
CA LEU A 141 12.14 -25.22 13.13
C LEU A 141 13.57 -25.12 13.66
N LYS A 142 13.92 -24.00 14.30
CA LYS A 142 15.22 -23.84 14.97
C LYS A 142 15.35 -24.84 16.14
N GLN A 143 14.32 -24.95 16.98
CA GLN A 143 14.31 -25.93 18.07
C GLN A 143 14.42 -27.38 17.55
N LEU A 144 13.71 -27.70 16.47
CA LEU A 144 13.80 -29.02 15.83
C LEU A 144 15.22 -29.28 15.31
N ARG A 145 15.83 -28.30 14.63
CA ARG A 145 17.22 -28.40 14.14
C ARG A 145 18.18 -28.66 15.30
N ASP A 146 18.08 -27.89 16.38
CA ASP A 146 19.00 -27.97 17.52
C ASP A 146 18.85 -29.32 18.25
N SER A 147 17.61 -29.78 18.46
CA SER A 147 17.35 -31.09 19.08
C SER A 147 17.79 -32.26 18.20
N LEU A 148 17.60 -32.18 16.88
CA LEU A 148 18.06 -33.21 15.96
C LEU A 148 19.59 -33.25 15.88
N ALA A 149 20.24 -32.09 15.87
CA ALA A 149 21.69 -31.98 15.89
C ALA A 149 22.27 -32.65 17.14
N GLU A 150 21.72 -32.35 18.32
CA GLU A 150 22.12 -32.97 19.59
C GLU A 150 22.01 -34.50 19.53
N LYS A 151 20.88 -35.03 19.05
CA LYS A 151 20.67 -36.48 18.96
C LYS A 151 21.58 -37.17 17.94
N ILE A 152 21.91 -36.51 16.84
CA ILE A 152 22.87 -37.07 15.87
C ILE A 152 24.27 -37.13 16.46
N ILE A 153 24.70 -36.12 17.23
CA ILE A 153 26.02 -36.09 17.88
C ILE A 153 26.11 -37.19 18.95
N GLU A 154 25.03 -37.40 19.72
CA GLU A 154 24.96 -38.45 20.74
C GLU A 154 25.10 -39.87 20.14
N GLU A 155 24.41 -40.16 19.04
CA GLU A 155 24.43 -41.49 18.39
C GLU A 155 25.65 -41.68 17.46
N PHE A 156 26.17 -40.60 16.86
CA PHE A 156 27.27 -40.64 15.88
C PHE A 156 28.33 -39.58 16.17
N PRO A 157 29.25 -39.82 17.12
CA PRO A 157 30.27 -38.85 17.53
C PRO A 157 31.20 -38.40 16.39
N ASP A 158 31.48 -39.29 15.43
CA ASP A 158 32.34 -38.99 14.27
C ASP A 158 31.78 -37.88 13.36
N LEU A 159 30.48 -37.58 13.47
CA LEU A 159 29.80 -36.58 12.65
C LEU A 159 29.71 -35.19 13.31
N GLU A 160 30.19 -35.03 14.54
CA GLU A 160 30.04 -33.80 15.33
C GLU A 160 30.48 -32.53 14.58
N SER A 161 31.68 -32.56 13.99
CA SER A 161 32.23 -31.44 13.23
C SER A 161 31.34 -31.02 12.05
N ASN A 162 30.78 -31.99 11.33
CA ASN A 162 29.89 -31.73 10.19
C ASN A 162 28.56 -31.13 10.64
N VAL A 163 27.96 -31.67 11.70
CA VAL A 163 26.69 -31.19 12.25
C VAL A 163 26.84 -29.76 12.78
N GLN A 164 27.91 -29.48 13.53
CA GLN A 164 28.19 -28.15 14.05
C GLN A 164 28.37 -27.11 12.93
N ASN A 165 29.10 -27.48 11.86
CA ASN A 165 29.24 -26.61 10.68
C ASN A 165 27.89 -26.29 10.02
N ILE A 166 26.99 -27.28 9.92
CA ILE A 166 25.65 -27.07 9.36
C ILE A 166 24.83 -26.12 10.24
N VAL A 167 24.84 -26.31 11.57
CA VAL A 167 24.11 -25.44 12.51
C VAL A 167 24.61 -23.99 12.42
N GLU A 168 25.92 -23.79 12.37
CA GLU A 168 26.55 -22.47 12.23
C GLU A 168 26.18 -21.78 10.92
N ARG A 169 26.19 -22.52 9.80
CA ARG A 169 25.80 -21.98 8.48
C ARG A 169 24.31 -21.65 8.38
N THR A 170 23.48 -22.27 9.22
CA THR A 170 22.02 -22.12 9.18
C THR A 170 21.51 -21.22 10.31
N ASN A 171 22.38 -20.64 11.13
CA ASN A 171 22.01 -19.59 12.07
C ASN A 171 21.87 -18.25 11.35
N GLU A 172 20.85 -17.49 11.72
CA GLU A 172 20.59 -16.15 11.21
C GLU A 172 21.81 -15.24 11.49
N LYS A 173 22.29 -14.52 10.46
CA LYS A 173 23.17 -13.34 10.63
C LYS A 173 22.35 -12.15 11.09
#